data_AF-A0A1V3J5S7-F1
#
_entry.id   AF-A0A1V3J5S7-F1
#
_cell.length_a   1.000
_cell.length_b   1.000
_cell.length_c   1.000
_cell.angle_alpha   90.00
_cell.angle_beta   90.00
_cell.angle_gamma   90.00
#
_symmetry.space_group_name_H-M   'P 1'
#
loop_
_entity.id
_entity.type
_entity.pdbx_description
1 polymer ?
#
loop_
_entity_poly.entity_id
_entity_poly.type
_entity_poly.pdbx_seq_one_letter_code
_entity_poly.pdbx_strand_id
1 'polypeptide(L)'
;MDREISPLTGDYTNKPISTLTNAAYIRLTTPLGSWWADGRVGSLLHLIPKEKDLSRVGLIAQQYAEEALQPLIDDGRAEEITVNHTQPHNGKVILDISIRDNRGDIYHFKHPVNLI
;
A
#
# COMPACT_ATOMS: atom_id res chain seq x y z
N MET A 1 -11.64 -17.56 -9.72
CA MET A 1 -10.78 -17.21 -8.57
C MET A 1 -9.71 -16.29 -9.09
N ASP A 2 -9.54 -15.13 -8.47
CA ASP A 2 -8.50 -14.17 -8.87
C ASP A 2 -7.13 -14.64 -8.38
N ARG A 3 -6.10 -14.26 -9.13
CA ARG A 3 -4.70 -14.54 -8.80
C ARG A 3 -4.20 -13.48 -7.82
N GLU A 4 -3.40 -13.92 -6.85
CA GLU A 4 -2.67 -13.01 -5.96
C GLU A 4 -1.68 -12.17 -6.77
N ILE A 5 -1.59 -10.88 -6.46
CA ILE A 5 -0.62 -9.93 -7.01
C ILE A 5 0.54 -9.84 -6.02
N SER A 6 1.75 -10.06 -6.50
CA SER A 6 2.97 -9.85 -5.73
C SER A 6 3.09 -8.36 -5.35
N PRO A 7 3.06 -7.97 -4.07
CA PRO A 7 3.17 -6.56 -3.68
C PRO A 7 4.55 -5.95 -3.97
N LEU A 8 5.53 -6.83 -4.16
CA LEU A 8 6.92 -6.47 -4.42
C LEU A 8 7.17 -6.18 -5.91
N THR A 9 6.54 -6.92 -6.82
CA THR A 9 6.81 -6.82 -8.27
C THR A 9 5.63 -6.29 -9.08
N GLY A 10 4.39 -6.43 -8.57
CA GLY A 10 3.16 -6.11 -9.30
C GLY A 10 2.68 -7.20 -10.26
N ASP A 11 3.41 -8.31 -10.37
CA ASP A 11 3.03 -9.44 -11.21
C ASP A 11 2.03 -10.38 -10.50
N TYR A 12 1.27 -11.14 -11.30
CA TYR A 12 0.45 -12.21 -10.77
C TYR A 12 1.29 -13.40 -10.31
N THR A 13 1.00 -13.91 -9.13
CA THR A 13 1.50 -15.21 -8.66
C THR A 13 0.59 -16.33 -9.20
N ASN A 14 1.06 -17.57 -9.12
CA ASN A 14 0.26 -18.75 -9.48
C ASN A 14 -0.70 -19.18 -8.36
N LYS A 15 -0.83 -18.42 -7.27
CA LYS A 15 -1.68 -18.74 -6.13
C LYS A 15 -3.02 -18.03 -6.21
N PRO A 16 -4.13 -18.69 -5.81
CA PRO A 16 -5.40 -18.01 -5.62
C PRO A 16 -5.29 -17.05 -4.42
N ILE A 17 -5.96 -15.90 -4.50
CA ILE A 17 -5.98 -14.97 -3.38
C ILE A 17 -7.05 -15.33 -2.35
N SER A 18 -6.68 -15.25 -1.07
CA SER A 18 -7.60 -15.35 0.08
C SER A 18 -7.51 -14.15 1.03
N THR A 19 -6.71 -13.13 0.69
CA THR A 19 -6.29 -12.06 1.61
C THR A 19 -6.66 -10.66 1.08
N LEU A 20 -6.48 -9.63 1.91
CA LEU A 20 -6.67 -8.23 1.52
C LEU A 20 -5.47 -7.62 0.78
N THR A 21 -4.41 -8.40 0.54
CA THR A 21 -3.16 -7.91 -0.02
C THR A 21 -3.34 -7.28 -1.40
N ASN A 22 -4.16 -7.86 -2.30
CA ASN A 22 -4.43 -7.24 -3.60
C ASN A 22 -5.20 -5.93 -3.46
N ALA A 23 -6.19 -5.89 -2.57
CA ALA A 23 -6.99 -4.68 -2.36
C ALA A 23 -6.11 -3.53 -1.84
N ALA A 24 -5.21 -3.83 -0.91
CA ALA A 24 -4.22 -2.89 -0.43
C ALA A 24 -3.24 -2.46 -1.54
N TYR A 25 -2.69 -3.41 -2.29
CA TYR A 25 -1.76 -3.13 -3.39
C TYR A 25 -2.37 -2.20 -4.46
N ILE A 26 -3.60 -2.46 -4.89
CA ILE A 26 -4.32 -1.64 -5.86
C ILE A 26 -4.50 -0.22 -5.34
N ARG A 27 -4.92 -0.06 -4.07
CA ARG A 27 -5.08 1.27 -3.44
C ARG A 27 -3.77 2.03 -3.34
N LEU A 28 -2.66 1.36 -3.03
CA LEU A 28 -1.35 2.00 -2.92
C LEU A 28 -0.79 2.44 -4.28
N THR A 29 -0.99 1.62 -5.33
CA THR A 29 -0.42 1.88 -6.66
C THR A 29 -1.27 2.77 -7.56
N THR A 30 -2.58 2.84 -7.31
CA THR A 30 -3.50 3.67 -8.09
C THR A 30 -3.36 5.13 -7.66
N PRO A 31 -3.14 6.09 -8.58
CA PRO A 31 -3.17 7.51 -8.23
C PRO A 31 -4.56 7.92 -7.69
N LEU A 32 -4.59 8.62 -6.56
CA LEU A 32 -5.84 9.12 -5.99
C LEU A 32 -6.62 9.97 -7.01
N GLY A 33 -7.92 9.70 -7.17
CA GLY A 33 -8.78 10.40 -8.15
C GLY A 33 -8.74 9.84 -9.57
N SER A 34 -7.87 8.88 -9.88
CA SER A 34 -7.75 8.32 -11.24
C SER A 34 -8.67 7.11 -11.50
N TRP A 35 -9.19 6.48 -10.45
CA TRP A 35 -10.04 5.31 -10.59
C TRP A 35 -11.45 5.69 -11.06
N TRP A 36 -11.85 5.17 -12.22
CA TRP A 36 -13.07 5.60 -12.93
C TRP A 36 -14.38 5.32 -12.17
N ALA A 37 -14.42 4.29 -11.33
CA ALA A 37 -15.63 3.88 -10.62
C ALA A 37 -15.83 4.64 -9.30
N ASP A 38 -14.73 5.07 -8.67
CA ASP A 38 -14.73 5.77 -7.38
C ASP A 38 -13.42 6.55 -7.24
N GLY A 39 -13.50 7.89 -7.30
CA GLY A 39 -12.35 8.77 -7.19
C GLY A 39 -11.65 8.75 -5.81
N ARG A 40 -12.26 8.12 -4.80
CA ARG A 40 -11.63 7.91 -3.49
C ARG A 40 -10.65 6.74 -3.46
N VAL A 41 -10.65 5.90 -4.49
CA VAL A 41 -9.68 4.80 -4.62
C VAL A 41 -8.34 5.35 -5.09
N GLY A 42 -7.30 5.02 -4.34
CA GLY A 42 -5.92 5.32 -4.70
C GLY A 42 -5.14 5.97 -3.56
N SER A 43 -3.93 6.42 -3.88
CA SER A 43 -3.02 7.07 -2.95
C SER A 43 -2.31 8.27 -3.60
N LEU A 44 -1.76 9.13 -2.75
CA LEU A 44 -0.84 10.19 -3.15
C LEU A 44 0.62 9.68 -3.29
N LEU A 45 0.88 8.37 -3.14
CA LEU A 45 2.22 7.80 -3.27
C LEU A 45 2.84 8.03 -4.64
N HIS A 46 2.03 8.18 -5.68
CA HIS A 46 2.50 8.53 -7.03
C HIS A 46 3.21 9.90 -7.13
N LEU A 47 3.10 10.75 -6.10
CA LEU A 47 3.83 12.02 -5.99
C LEU A 47 5.24 11.84 -5.40
N ILE A 48 5.45 10.81 -4.56
CA ILE A 48 6.72 10.56 -3.86
C ILE A 48 7.91 10.34 -4.81
N PRO A 49 7.76 9.69 -5.99
CA PRO A 49 8.86 9.58 -6.96
C PRO A 49 9.39 10.90 -7.50
N LYS A 50 8.77 12.04 -7.17
CA LYS A 50 9.25 13.38 -7.53
C LYS A 50 9.99 14.08 -6.38
N GLU A 51 10.03 13.46 -5.19
CA GLU A 51 10.64 14.01 -3.99
C GLU A 51 12.09 13.57 -3.84
N LYS A 52 12.89 14.41 -3.18
CA LYS A 52 14.27 14.07 -2.80
C LYS A 52 14.28 13.05 -1.66
N ASP A 53 15.34 12.25 -1.59
CA ASP A 53 15.59 11.33 -0.47
C ASP A 53 15.93 12.06 0.85
N LEU A 54 14.89 12.63 1.47
CA LEU A 54 14.94 13.31 2.76
C LEU A 54 14.13 12.49 3.78
N SER A 55 14.56 12.46 5.04
CA SER A 55 13.90 11.67 6.10
C SER A 55 12.42 12.03 6.31
N ARG A 56 12.03 13.28 6.03
CA ARG A 56 10.61 13.70 6.11
C ARG A 56 9.72 12.99 5.08
N VAL A 57 10.29 12.55 3.96
CA VAL A 57 9.52 11.93 2.87
C VAL A 57 9.08 10.53 3.25
N GLY A 58 9.86 9.80 4.07
CA GLY A 58 9.43 8.54 4.67
C GLY A 58 8.14 8.68 5.48
N LEU A 59 8.05 9.71 6.33
CA LEU A 59 6.85 10.02 7.11
C LEU A 59 5.65 10.39 6.22
N ILE A 60 5.87 11.21 5.18
CA ILE A 60 4.81 11.59 4.23
C ILE A 60 4.30 10.35 3.48
N ALA A 61 5.21 9.48 3.02
CA ALA A 61 4.85 8.24 2.33
C ALA A 61 4.06 7.29 3.25
N GLN A 62 4.45 7.17 4.51
CA GLN A 62 3.68 6.43 5.51
C GLN A 62 2.26 7.00 5.63
N GLN A 63 2.13 8.31 5.82
CA GLN A 63 0.82 8.94 6.02
C GLN A 63 -0.10 8.79 4.79
N TYR A 64 0.45 8.92 3.58
CA TYR A 64 -0.31 8.67 2.35
C TYR A 64 -0.77 7.22 2.19
N ALA A 65 0.04 6.27 2.66
CA ALA A 65 -0.36 4.86 2.66
C ALA A 65 -1.43 4.57 3.72
N GLU A 66 -1.33 5.15 4.91
CA GLU A 66 -2.36 5.04 5.95
C GLU A 66 -3.71 5.58 5.44
N GLU A 67 -3.73 6.77 4.83
CA GLU A 67 -4.94 7.37 4.28
C GLU A 67 -5.54 6.52 3.14
N ALA A 68 -4.71 5.98 2.24
CA ALA A 68 -5.17 5.15 1.13
C ALA A 68 -5.78 3.81 1.60
N LEU A 69 -5.32 3.29 2.74
CA LEU A 69 -5.75 2.02 3.31
C LEU A 69 -6.89 2.14 4.31
N GLN A 70 -7.12 3.33 4.88
CA GLN A 70 -8.20 3.60 5.84
C GLN A 70 -9.57 3.06 5.41
N PRO A 71 -10.00 3.16 4.13
CA PRO A 71 -11.29 2.62 3.73
C PRO A 71 -11.44 1.10 3.90
N LEU A 72 -10.35 0.33 3.98
CA LEU A 72 -10.43 -1.10 4.28
C LEU A 72 -10.88 -1.36 5.73
N ILE A 73 -10.56 -0.45 6.65
CA ILE A 73 -11.06 -0.47 8.03
C ILE A 73 -12.50 0.04 8.05
N ASP A 74 -12.78 1.16 7.38
CA ASP A 74 -14.10 1.78 7.37
C ASP A 74 -15.18 0.86 6.78
N ASP A 75 -14.83 0.06 5.77
CA ASP A 75 -15.70 -0.94 5.13
C ASP A 75 -15.82 -2.25 5.95
N GLY A 76 -15.14 -2.36 7.10
CA GLY A 76 -15.15 -3.55 7.97
C GLY A 76 -14.43 -4.78 7.39
N ARG A 77 -13.55 -4.58 6.40
CA ARG A 77 -12.76 -5.66 5.78
C ARG A 77 -11.53 -5.98 6.61
N ALA A 78 -10.86 -4.94 7.11
CA ALA A 78 -9.74 -5.02 8.04
C ALA A 78 -10.17 -4.55 9.44
N GLU A 79 -9.63 -5.19 10.48
CA GLU A 79 -9.78 -4.72 11.86
C GLU A 79 -8.71 -3.70 12.21
N GLU A 80 -7.49 -3.90 11.70
CA GLU A 80 -6.32 -3.11 12.04
C GLU A 80 -5.36 -3.07 10.86
N ILE A 81 -4.80 -1.89 10.57
CA ILE A 81 -3.74 -1.71 9.60
C ILE A 81 -2.61 -0.92 10.26
N THR A 82 -1.40 -1.43 10.16
CA THR A 82 -0.19 -0.74 10.62
C THR A 82 0.75 -0.52 9.44
N VAL A 83 1.17 0.73 9.25
CA VAL A 83 2.16 1.11 8.24
C VAL A 83 3.38 1.65 8.95
N ASN A 84 4.53 1.05 8.70
CA ASN A 84 5.83 1.60 9.10
C ASN A 84 6.65 1.90 7.84
N HIS A 85 7.61 2.81 7.96
CA HIS A 85 8.53 3.09 6.87
C HIS A 85 9.98 2.81 7.30
N THR A 86 10.74 2.25 6.37
CA THR A 86 12.19 2.12 6.46
C THR A 86 12.80 2.91 5.30
N GLN A 87 13.66 3.88 5.60
CA GLN A 87 14.32 4.70 4.59
C GLN A 87 15.84 4.48 4.63
N PRO A 88 16.38 3.56 3.80
CA PRO A 88 17.82 3.28 3.74
C PRO A 88 18.66 4.41 3.10
N HIS A 89 18.03 5.50 2.65
CA HIS A 89 18.68 6.62 1.97
C HIS A 89 19.43 6.23 0.67
N ASN A 90 18.80 5.36 -0.13
CA ASN A 90 19.32 4.87 -1.40
C ASN A 90 18.36 5.14 -2.58
N GLY A 91 17.57 6.20 -2.48
CA GLY A 91 16.55 6.55 -3.47
C GLY A 91 15.25 5.75 -3.32
N LYS A 92 15.00 5.14 -2.15
CA LYS A 92 13.78 4.39 -1.86
C LYS A 92 13.28 4.58 -0.44
N VAL A 93 11.96 4.60 -0.29
CA VAL A 93 11.25 4.35 0.97
C VAL A 93 10.64 2.96 0.86
N ILE A 94 10.81 2.13 1.89
CA ILE A 94 10.17 0.82 1.98
C ILE A 94 9.05 0.95 3.00
N LEU A 95 7.81 0.74 2.59
CA LEU A 95 6.68 0.67 3.51
C LEU A 95 6.49 -0.78 3.95
N ASP A 96 6.58 -1.02 5.26
CA ASP A 96 6.31 -2.30 5.90
C ASP A 96 4.86 -2.27 6.42
N ILE A 97 3.97 -3.01 5.75
CA ILE A 97 2.53 -2.94 5.97
C ILE A 97 2.05 -4.25 6.59
N SER A 98 1.27 -4.12 7.67
CA SER A 98 0.64 -5.22 8.38
C SER A 98 -0.87 -5.01 8.39
N ILE A 99 -1.65 -6.01 7.96
CA ILE A 99 -3.11 -5.95 7.91
C ILE A 99 -3.66 -7.12 8.70
N ARG A 100 -4.53 -6.84 9.67
CA ARG A 100 -5.38 -7.84 10.33
C ARG A 100 -6.75 -7.81 9.67
N ASP A 101 -7.17 -8.92 9.09
CA ASP A 101 -8.51 -9.03 8.50
C ASP A 101 -9.59 -9.27 9.57
N ASN A 102 -10.86 -9.21 9.16
CA ASN A 102 -12.01 -9.49 10.02
C ASN A 102 -12.20 -10.97 10.41
N ARG A 103 -11.30 -11.85 9.98
CA ARG A 103 -11.24 -13.27 10.37
C ARG A 103 -10.16 -13.51 11.43
N GLY A 104 -9.35 -12.49 11.73
CA GLY A 104 -8.23 -12.53 12.67
C GLY A 104 -6.90 -12.94 12.02
N ASP A 105 -6.86 -13.15 10.70
CA ASP A 105 -5.62 -13.48 10.01
C ASP A 105 -4.78 -12.22 9.79
N ILE A 106 -3.47 -12.32 10.03
CA ILE A 106 -2.53 -11.22 9.89
C ILE A 106 -1.62 -11.47 8.68
N TYR A 107 -1.53 -10.46 7.81
CA TYR A 107 -0.71 -10.50 6.61
C TYR A 107 0.28 -9.34 6.62
N HIS A 108 1.52 -9.64 6.26
CA HIS A 108 2.60 -8.67 6.17
C HIS A 108 3.13 -8.61 4.74
N PHE A 109 3.35 -7.41 4.23
CA PHE A 109 4.03 -7.22 2.95
C PHE A 109 4.80 -5.91 2.91
N LYS A 110 5.72 -5.83 1.96
CA LYS A 110 6.52 -4.62 1.72
C LYS A 110 6.07 -3.95 0.44
N HIS A 111 6.03 -2.62 0.46
CA HIS A 111 5.73 -1.79 -0.70
C HIS A 111 6.85 -0.76 -0.90
N PRO A 112 7.79 -1.01 -1.84
CA PRO A 112 8.86 -0.06 -2.12
C PRO A 112 8.34 1.11 -2.97
N VAL A 113 8.74 2.32 -2.60
CA VAL A 113 8.45 3.58 -3.31
C VAL A 113 9.77 4.23 -3.67
N ASN A 114 9.98 4.53 -4.96
CA ASN A 114 11.20 5.18 -5.43
C ASN A 114 11.17 6.69 -5.15
N LEU A 115 12.35 7.29 -5.03
CA LEU A 115 12.62 8.72 -4.84
C LEU A 115 13.64 9.19 -5.91
N ILE A 116 13.88 10.51 -5.99
CA ILE A 116 14.96 11.10 -6.80
C ILE A 116 16.17 11.53 -5.97
#